data_AF-A0A975G5F8-F1
#
_entry.id   AF-A0A975G5F8-F1
#
_cell.length_a   1.000
_cell.length_b   1.000
_cell.length_c   1.000
_cell.angle_alpha   90.00
_cell.angle_beta   90.00
_cell.angle_gamma   90.00
#
_symmetry.space_group_name_H-M   'P 1'
#
loop_
_entity.id
_entity.type
_entity.pdbx_description
1 polymer ?
#
loop_
_entity_poly.entity_id
_entity_poly.type
_entity_poly.pdbx_seq_one_letter_code
_entity_poly.pdbx_strand_id
1 'polypeptide(L)'
;MSGWNRDANESAGQDIEDLAYPPYGAGIIRKVLLGFLLPGWIGWHAVSGWLTERLYLPGKGGTGIWITGGSARWLAVSYAGMALFCHTRWFLGLLENRFRLFEMLTVVSILMIVAGMIGMWVFLFDL
;
A
#
# COMPACT_ATOMS: atom_id res chain seq x y z
N MET A 1 22.84 11.32 24.20
CA MET A 1 22.27 11.18 22.84
C MET A 1 20.95 10.38 22.83
N SER A 2 20.13 10.42 23.89
CA SER A 2 18.93 9.54 24.01
C SER A 2 17.58 10.26 24.11
N GLY A 3 17.54 11.59 24.21
CA GLY A 3 16.28 12.36 24.26
C GLY A 3 15.68 12.59 22.88
N TRP A 4 16.48 13.15 21.95
CA TRP A 4 16.02 13.50 20.59
C TRP A 4 15.47 12.29 19.80
N ASN A 5 16.05 11.10 19.99
CA ASN A 5 15.61 9.88 19.31
C ASN A 5 14.32 9.29 19.91
N ARG A 6 14.02 9.61 21.18
CA ARG A 6 12.79 9.17 21.85
C ARG A 6 11.64 10.12 21.53
N ASP A 7 11.90 11.42 21.56
CA ASP A 7 10.91 12.44 21.20
C ASP A 7 10.54 12.36 19.70
N ALA A 8 11.51 12.09 18.82
CA ALA A 8 11.25 11.86 17.39
C ALA A 8 10.51 10.54 17.10
N ASN A 9 10.74 9.49 17.90
CA ASN A 9 9.99 8.23 17.79
C ASN A 9 8.58 8.33 18.38
N GLU A 10 8.40 9.07 19.47
CA GLU A 10 7.08 9.36 20.06
C GLU A 10 6.27 10.26 19.12
N SER A 11 6.88 11.29 18.50
CA SER A 11 6.21 12.13 17.50
C SER A 11 5.90 11.36 16.22
N ALA A 12 6.83 10.54 15.71
CA ALA A 12 6.57 9.69 14.55
C ALA A 12 5.50 8.63 14.86
N GLY A 13 5.47 8.09 16.07
CA GLY A 13 4.44 7.17 16.54
C GLY A 13 3.06 7.83 16.57
N GLN A 14 2.96 9.05 17.11
CA GLN A 14 1.74 9.85 17.11
C GLN A 14 1.32 10.26 15.70
N ASP A 15 2.25 10.63 14.82
CA ASP A 15 1.97 10.97 13.42
C ASP A 15 1.47 9.75 12.63
N ILE A 16 2.03 8.56 12.90
CA ILE A 16 1.59 7.29 12.31
C ILE A 16 0.22 6.89 12.86
N GLU A 17 -0.02 7.11 14.15
CA GLU A 17 -1.31 6.83 14.80
C GLU A 17 -2.40 7.80 14.29
N ASP A 18 -2.07 9.08 14.07
CA ASP A 18 -2.91 10.08 13.40
C ASP A 18 -3.09 9.85 11.88
N LEU A 19 -2.20 9.08 11.25
CA LEU A 19 -2.37 8.57 9.89
C LEU A 19 -3.25 7.31 9.85
N ALA A 20 -3.27 6.53 10.94
CA ALA A 20 -4.00 5.27 11.06
C ALA A 20 -5.43 5.44 11.55
N TYR A 21 -5.72 6.49 12.33
CA TYR A 21 -7.04 6.84 12.82
C TYR A 21 -7.55 8.14 12.16
N PRO A 22 -8.84 8.22 11.77
CA PRO A 22 -9.39 9.48 11.31
C PRO A 22 -9.34 10.50 12.45
N PRO A 23 -8.59 11.61 12.32
CA PRO A 23 -8.63 12.65 13.32
C PRO A 23 -9.98 13.35 13.18
N TYR A 24 -10.72 13.45 14.28
CA TYR A 24 -11.75 14.47 14.41
C TYR A 24 -11.09 15.84 14.15
N GLY A 25 -11.17 16.35 12.92
CA GLY A 25 -10.74 17.72 12.59
C GLY A 25 -10.02 17.92 11.25
N ALA A 26 -9.28 16.94 10.72
CA ALA A 26 -8.54 17.12 9.45
C ALA A 26 -9.41 16.71 8.23
N GLY A 27 -10.49 17.45 8.04
CA GLY A 27 -11.56 17.22 7.05
C GLY A 27 -11.09 17.12 5.60
N ILE A 28 -11.72 16.21 4.85
CA ILE A 28 -11.78 16.08 3.38
C ILE A 28 -10.43 15.95 2.63
N ILE A 29 -9.50 16.88 2.80
CA ILE A 29 -8.20 16.93 2.10
C ILE A 29 -7.36 15.68 2.39
N ARG A 30 -7.26 15.26 3.66
CA ARG A 30 -6.57 13.99 4.01
C ARG A 30 -7.26 12.78 3.37
N LYS A 31 -8.60 12.79 3.27
CA LYS A 31 -9.38 11.71 2.62
C LYS A 31 -9.13 11.65 1.12
N VAL A 32 -8.98 12.79 0.46
CA VAL A 32 -8.68 12.85 -0.98
C VAL A 32 -7.23 12.45 -1.26
N LEU A 33 -6.28 12.95 -0.47
CA LEU A 33 -4.86 12.62 -0.64
C LEU A 33 -4.56 11.15 -0.33
N LEU A 34 -4.93 10.67 0.86
CA LEU A 34 -4.63 9.31 1.31
C LEU A 34 -5.63 8.29 0.77
N GLY A 35 -6.90 8.66 0.62
CA GLY A 35 -7.94 7.74 0.15
C GLY A 35 -8.07 7.64 -1.37
N PHE A 36 -7.59 8.63 -2.15
CA PHE A 36 -7.71 8.62 -3.61
C PHE A 36 -6.37 8.76 -4.33
N LEU A 37 -5.58 9.79 -4.02
CA LEU A 37 -4.36 10.07 -4.78
C LEU A 37 -3.28 9.01 -4.56
N LEU A 38 -3.04 8.61 -3.31
CA LEU A 38 -2.05 7.58 -3.00
C LEU A 38 -2.44 6.20 -3.56
N PRO A 39 -3.68 5.68 -3.34
CA PRO A 39 -4.15 4.45 -4.00
C PRO A 39 -4.13 4.54 -5.52
N GLY A 40 -4.52 5.69 -6.09
CA GLY A 40 -4.53 5.89 -7.54
C GLY A 40 -3.12 5.83 -8.13
N TRP A 41 -2.13 6.43 -7.45
CA TRP A 41 -0.73 6.37 -7.87
C TRP A 41 -0.16 4.95 -7.77
N ILE A 42 -0.41 4.24 -6.66
CA ILE A 42 0.03 2.84 -6.50
C ILE A 42 -0.66 1.94 -7.54
N GLY A 43 -1.96 2.14 -7.76
CA GLY A 43 -2.74 1.42 -8.76
C GLY A 43 -2.27 1.68 -10.19
N TRP A 44 -1.88 2.91 -10.51
CA TRP A 44 -1.26 3.25 -11.79
C TRP A 44 0.05 2.49 -11.99
N HIS A 45 0.93 2.44 -10.97
CA HIS A 45 2.15 1.64 -11.03
C HIS A 45 1.88 0.14 -11.18
N ALA A 46 0.86 -0.39 -10.51
CA ALA A 46 0.44 -1.78 -10.68
C ALA A 46 0.03 -2.07 -12.12
N VAL A 47 -0.85 -1.25 -12.71
CA VAL A 47 -1.31 -1.42 -14.09
C VAL A 47 -0.16 -1.25 -15.08
N SER A 48 0.66 -0.20 -14.91
CA SER A 48 1.83 0.04 -15.74
C SER A 48 2.81 -1.14 -15.69
N GLY A 49 3.11 -1.66 -14.50
CA GLY A 49 4.03 -2.79 -14.33
C GLY A 49 3.49 -4.10 -14.88
N TRP A 50 2.18 -4.31 -14.80
CA TRP A 50 1.53 -5.47 -15.41
C TRP A 50 1.68 -5.45 -16.94
N LEU A 51 1.45 -4.29 -17.56
CA LEU A 51 1.51 -4.12 -19.01
C LEU A 51 2.94 -4.08 -19.56
N THR A 52 3.86 -3.44 -18.83
CA THR A 52 5.26 -3.26 -19.25
C THR A 52 6.19 -4.37 -18.78
N GLU A 53 5.68 -5.30 -17.97
CA GLU A 53 6.47 -6.36 -17.33
C GLU A 53 7.71 -5.85 -16.60
N ARG A 54 7.65 -4.62 -16.07
CA ARG A 54 8.76 -3.97 -15.39
C ARG A 54 8.23 -3.17 -14.22
N LEU A 55 8.66 -3.54 -13.02
CA LEU A 55 8.27 -2.86 -11.79
C LEU A 55 9.49 -2.53 -10.94
N TYR A 56 9.48 -1.36 -10.31
CA TYR A 56 10.53 -0.95 -9.40
C TYR A 56 10.19 -1.39 -7.97
N LEU A 57 11.08 -2.15 -7.35
CA LEU A 57 11.00 -2.46 -5.92
C LEU A 57 11.98 -1.53 -5.17
N PRO A 58 11.48 -0.58 -4.35
CA PRO A 58 12.34 0.28 -3.56
C PRO A 58 13.06 -0.54 -2.48
N GLY A 59 14.37 -0.34 -2.36
CA GLY A 59 15.21 -0.91 -1.31
C GLY A 59 15.72 0.15 -0.34
N LYS A 60 16.56 -0.29 0.60
CA LYS A 60 17.08 0.58 1.66
C LYS A 60 18.14 1.53 1.11
N GLY A 61 18.07 2.81 1.49
CA GLY A 61 19.09 3.80 1.18
C GLY A 61 19.10 4.28 -0.28
N GLY A 62 17.95 4.26 -0.96
CA GLY A 62 17.85 4.71 -2.36
C GLY A 62 18.36 3.70 -3.38
N THR A 63 18.86 2.54 -2.92
CA THR A 63 19.06 1.38 -3.79
C THR A 63 17.70 0.75 -4.05
N GLY A 64 17.37 0.47 -5.30
CA GLY A 64 16.16 -0.27 -5.64
C GLY A 64 16.41 -1.11 -6.88
N ILE A 65 15.62 -2.15 -7.02
CA ILE A 65 15.79 -3.12 -8.09
C ILE A 65 14.63 -3.02 -9.07
N TRP A 66 14.94 -3.09 -10.35
CA TRP A 66 13.93 -3.27 -11.37
C TRP A 66 13.69 -4.76 -11.54
N ILE A 67 12.48 -5.22 -11.22
CA ILE A 67 12.03 -6.59 -11.46
C ILE A 67 11.37 -6.62 -12.83
N THR A 68 11.71 -7.63 -13.64
CA THR A 68 11.19 -7.78 -15.01
C THR A 68 10.52 -9.13 -15.24
N GLY A 69 9.71 -9.24 -16.29
CA GLY A 69 9.09 -10.49 -16.74
C GLY A 69 7.94 -10.98 -15.86
N GLY A 70 7.78 -12.30 -15.75
CA GLY A 70 6.68 -12.93 -15.00
C GLY A 70 6.62 -12.51 -13.53
N SER A 71 7.76 -12.38 -12.86
CA SER A 71 7.85 -11.90 -11.47
C SER A 71 7.36 -10.45 -11.32
N ALA A 72 7.55 -9.60 -12.34
CA ALA A 72 7.06 -8.22 -12.31
C ALA A 72 5.53 -8.14 -12.39
N ARG A 73 4.90 -9.02 -13.18
CA ARG A 73 3.44 -9.14 -13.25
C ARG A 73 2.85 -9.56 -11.90
N TRP A 74 3.47 -10.54 -11.22
CA TRP A 74 3.01 -10.93 -9.87
C TRP A 74 3.25 -9.85 -8.82
N LEU A 75 4.37 -9.14 -8.88
CA LEU A 75 4.59 -7.99 -8.00
C LEU A 75 3.56 -6.86 -8.26
N ALA A 76 3.13 -6.68 -9.52
CA ALA A 76 2.04 -5.76 -9.85
C ALA A 76 0.70 -6.17 -9.21
N VAL A 77 0.42 -7.46 -9.06
CA VAL A 77 -0.77 -7.94 -8.29
C VAL A 77 -0.67 -7.52 -6.84
N SER A 78 0.52 -7.62 -6.22
CA SER A 78 0.73 -7.13 -4.85
C SER A 78 0.53 -5.63 -4.75
N TYR A 79 0.98 -4.85 -5.74
CA TYR A 79 0.77 -3.39 -5.77
C TYR A 79 -0.71 -3.04 -5.93
N ALA A 80 -1.45 -3.78 -6.76
CA ALA A 80 -2.90 -3.62 -6.87
C ALA A 80 -3.62 -3.94 -5.55
N GLY A 81 -3.18 -4.99 -4.84
CA GLY A 81 -3.65 -5.30 -3.50
C GLY A 81 -3.37 -4.18 -2.49
N MET A 82 -2.15 -3.61 -2.49
CA MET A 82 -1.82 -2.46 -1.64
C MET A 82 -2.66 -1.22 -1.96
N ALA A 83 -2.86 -0.91 -3.25
CA ALA A 83 -3.73 0.19 -3.66
C ALA A 83 -5.16 0.00 -3.13
N LEU A 84 -5.71 -1.21 -3.28
CA LEU A 84 -7.03 -1.54 -2.77
C LEU A 84 -7.09 -1.43 -1.24
N PHE A 85 -6.08 -1.93 -0.53
CA PHE A 85 -6.00 -1.84 0.94
C PHE A 85 -5.96 -0.37 1.42
N CYS A 86 -5.13 0.46 0.80
CA CYS A 86 -5.06 1.89 1.11
C CYS A 86 -6.39 2.59 0.83
N HIS A 87 -7.04 2.27 -0.30
CA HIS A 87 -8.35 2.82 -0.62
C HIS A 87 -9.41 2.38 0.38
N THR A 88 -9.47 1.09 0.75
CA THR A 88 -10.46 0.60 1.70
C THR A 88 -10.25 1.19 3.10
N ARG A 89 -9.00 1.26 3.56
CA ARG A 89 -8.65 1.76 4.88
C ARG A 89 -8.92 3.26 5.05
N TRP A 90 -8.58 4.06 4.04
CA TRP A 90 -8.66 5.52 4.14
C TRP A 90 -9.87 6.16 3.44
N PHE A 91 -10.62 5.43 2.62
CA PHE A 91 -11.85 5.93 1.98
C PHE A 91 -13.10 5.22 2.51
N LEU A 92 -13.14 3.88 2.48
CA LEU A 92 -14.32 3.11 2.91
C LEU A 92 -14.47 3.04 4.44
N GLY A 93 -13.35 3.04 5.19
CA GLY A 93 -13.37 3.12 6.65
C GLY A 93 -14.01 4.42 7.19
N LEU A 94 -14.28 5.39 6.32
CA LEU A 94 -14.90 6.67 6.66
C LEU A 94 -16.39 6.76 6.27
N LEU A 95 -16.92 5.74 5.58
CA LEU A 95 -18.33 5.65 5.23
C LEU A 95 -19.04 4.85 6.33
N GLU A 96 -19.72 5.55 7.23
CA GLU A 96 -20.34 5.03 8.46
C GLU A 96 -21.36 3.88 8.28
N ASN A 97 -21.69 3.48 7.05
CA ASN A 97 -22.70 2.44 6.77
C ASN A 97 -22.21 1.28 5.89
N ARG A 98 -20.89 1.09 5.72
CA ARG A 98 -20.34 0.05 4.82
C ARG A 98 -19.34 -0.92 5.45
N PHE A 99 -19.53 -1.24 6.74
CA PHE A 99 -18.61 -2.11 7.49
C PHE A 99 -18.34 -3.47 6.84
N ARG A 100 -19.38 -4.17 6.36
CA ARG A 100 -19.20 -5.47 5.67
C ARG A 100 -18.39 -5.36 4.36
N LEU A 101 -18.59 -4.29 3.60
CA LEU A 101 -17.84 -4.04 2.38
C LEU A 101 -16.38 -3.71 2.69
N PHE A 102 -16.15 -2.96 3.77
CA PHE A 102 -14.82 -2.69 4.29
C PHE A 102 -14.08 -3.98 4.66
N GLU A 103 -14.70 -4.89 5.42
CA GLU A 103 -14.09 -6.18 5.78
C GLU A 103 -13.78 -7.03 4.54
N MET A 104 -14.76 -7.22 3.66
CA MET A 104 -14.58 -8.03 2.45
C MET A 104 -13.44 -7.51 1.58
N LEU A 105 -13.41 -6.21 1.30
CA LEU A 105 -12.36 -5.64 0.45
C LEU A 105 -10.99 -5.62 1.12
N THR A 106 -10.95 -5.49 2.45
CA THR A 106 -9.70 -5.64 3.21
C THR A 106 -9.16 -7.06 3.09
N VAL A 107 -10.01 -8.08 3.26
CA VAL A 107 -9.60 -9.48 3.07
C VAL A 107 -9.12 -9.73 1.64
N VAL A 108 -9.87 -9.28 0.63
CA VAL A 108 -9.48 -9.41 -0.78
C VAL A 108 -8.13 -8.73 -1.04
N SER A 109 -7.91 -7.53 -0.50
CA SER A 109 -6.66 -6.81 -0.69
C SER A 109 -5.45 -7.55 -0.08
N ILE A 110 -5.62 -8.16 1.11
CA ILE A 110 -4.58 -8.97 1.75
C ILE A 110 -4.31 -10.23 0.93
N LEU A 111 -5.36 -10.90 0.44
CA LEU A 111 -5.20 -12.08 -0.43
C LEU A 111 -4.44 -11.73 -1.71
N MET A 112 -4.70 -10.58 -2.33
CA MET A 112 -3.96 -10.12 -3.51
C MET A 112 -2.49 -9.83 -3.18
N ILE A 113 -2.19 -9.20 -2.05
CA ILE A 113 -0.82 -8.94 -1.61
C ILE A 113 -0.07 -10.25 -1.45
N VAL A 114 -0.63 -11.20 -0.70
CA VAL A 114 -0.01 -12.51 -0.43
C VAL A 114 0.13 -13.33 -1.71
N ALA A 115 -0.92 -13.41 -2.53
CA ALA A 115 -0.87 -14.14 -3.79
C ALA A 115 0.17 -13.56 -4.75
N GLY A 116 0.27 -12.23 -4.85
CA GLY A 116 1.30 -11.56 -5.65
C GLY A 116 2.71 -11.84 -5.14
N MET A 117 2.93 -11.85 -3.83
CA MET A 117 4.22 -12.19 -3.24
C MET A 117 4.59 -13.65 -3.51
N ILE A 118 3.68 -14.60 -3.28
CA ILE A 118 3.90 -16.02 -3.55
C ILE A 118 4.18 -16.24 -5.03
N GLY A 119 3.37 -15.67 -5.93
CA GLY A 119 3.57 -15.80 -7.38
C GLY A 119 4.91 -15.21 -7.84
N MET A 120 5.33 -14.07 -7.26
CA MET A 120 6.63 -13.49 -7.54
C MET A 120 7.76 -14.42 -7.10
N TRP A 121 7.64 -15.03 -5.91
CA TRP A 121 8.59 -16.02 -5.40
C TRP A 121 8.67 -17.25 -6.32
N VAL A 122 7.54 -17.86 -6.68
CA VAL A 122 7.50 -19.01 -7.59
C VAL A 122 8.26 -18.70 -8.90
N PHE A 123 7.95 -17.58 -9.54
CA PHE A 123 8.63 -17.18 -10.79
C PHE A 123 10.11 -16.79 -10.61
N LEU A 124 10.53 -16.41 -9.41
CA LEU A 124 11.94 -16.12 -9.11
C LEU A 124 12.79 -17.38 -8.95
N PHE A 125 12.20 -18.51 -8.53
CA PHE A 125 12.92 -19.73 -8.19
C PHE A 125 12.64 -20.92 -9.13
N ASP A 126 11.56 -20.89 -9.92
CA ASP A 126 11.24 -21.90 -10.96
C ASP A 126 11.91 -21.60 -12.32
N LEU A 127 13.07 -20.93 -12.33
CA LEU A 127 13.87 -20.60 -13.52
C LEU A 127 15.30 -21.14 -13.42
#